data_AF-A0A0W0VG77-F1
#
_entry.id   AF-A0A0W0VG77-F1
#
_cell.length_a   1.000
_cell.length_b   1.000
_cell.length_c   1.000
_cell.angle_alpha   90.00
_cell.angle_beta   90.00
_cell.angle_gamma   90.00
#
_symmetry.space_group_name_H-M   'P 1'
#
loop_
_entity.id
_entity.type
_entity.pdbx_description
1 polymer ?
#
loop_
_entity_poly.entity_id
_entity_poly.type
_entity_poly.pdbx_seq_one_letter_code
_entity_poly.pdbx_strand_id
1 'polypeptide(L)'
;MRAIFNFLISLLLIVGITVAHADNNLKEFEQDISDSVITTKITAKYTKNRNLNPFKIYVSTKDGVVCLRGHVKDRQAFVEALRLAITTTGVKEVDTEELMIKEVNTGLTDAYITAKVEAAVLKAKVFDDESIPLVGINATTTNGIVTLSGSLKKEKAISAIIKRVSAVRGVKKIISRLQINKDA
;
A
#
# COMPACT_ATOMS: atom_id res chain seq x y z
N MET A 1 55.07 -11.69 -51.33
CA MET A 1 54.90 -12.03 -49.90
C MET A 1 54.27 -10.91 -49.06
N ARG A 2 54.58 -9.62 -49.27
CA ARG A 2 53.99 -8.49 -48.50
C ARG A 2 52.47 -8.32 -48.64
N ALA A 3 51.90 -8.58 -49.82
CA ALA A 3 50.45 -8.41 -50.06
C ALA A 3 49.57 -9.45 -49.34
N ILE A 4 50.04 -10.69 -49.20
CA ILE A 4 49.31 -11.77 -48.53
C ILE A 4 49.30 -11.57 -47.00
N PHE A 5 50.39 -11.03 -46.45
CA PHE A 5 50.50 -10.69 -45.03
C PHE A 5 49.56 -9.54 -44.64
N ASN A 6 49.46 -8.51 -45.48
CA ASN A 6 48.51 -7.41 -45.27
C ASN A 6 47.04 -7.88 -45.38
N PHE A 7 46.76 -8.85 -46.24
CA PHE A 7 45.42 -9.44 -46.38
C PHE A 7 45.02 -10.26 -45.14
N LEU A 8 45.94 -11.02 -44.56
CA LEU A 8 45.72 -11.78 -43.32
C LEU A 8 45.50 -10.87 -42.09
N ILE A 9 46.22 -9.74 -42.00
CA ILE A 9 46.02 -8.75 -40.92
C ILE A 9 44.65 -8.06 -41.06
N SER A 10 44.22 -7.73 -42.29
CA SER A 10 42.90 -7.13 -42.53
C SER A 10 41.76 -8.08 -42.18
N LEU A 11 41.93 -9.39 -42.42
CA LEU A 11 40.92 -10.40 -42.08
C LEU A 11 40.79 -10.60 -40.55
N LEU A 12 41.91 -10.57 -39.82
CA LEU A 12 41.94 -10.68 -38.36
C LEU A 12 41.23 -9.49 -37.67
N LEU A 13 41.34 -8.29 -38.25
CA LEU A 13 40.72 -7.07 -37.74
C LEU A 13 39.19 -7.08 -37.90
N ILE A 14 38.68 -7.65 -38.99
CA ILE A 14 37.23 -7.78 -39.23
C ILE A 14 36.61 -8.82 -38.27
N VAL A 15 37.32 -9.91 -37.96
CA VAL A 15 36.86 -10.91 -36.99
C VAL A 15 36.90 -10.37 -35.55
N GLY A 16 37.87 -9.52 -35.20
CA GLY A 16 37.93 -8.90 -33.86
C GLY A 16 36.77 -7.92 -33.59
N ILE A 17 36.31 -7.20 -34.61
CA ILE A 17 35.24 -6.21 -34.47
C ILE A 17 33.86 -6.88 -34.31
N THR A 18 33.59 -8.00 -34.99
CA THR A 18 32.30 -8.72 -34.85
C THR A 18 32.15 -9.42 -33.50
N VAL A 19 33.25 -9.95 -32.93
CA VAL A 19 33.23 -10.62 -31.62
C VAL A 19 32.94 -9.64 -30.48
N ALA A 20 33.48 -8.41 -30.54
CA ALA A 20 33.21 -7.39 -29.51
C ALA A 20 31.74 -6.92 -29.46
N HIS A 21 30.99 -7.02 -30.57
CA HIS A 21 29.57 -6.66 -30.61
C HIS A 21 28.65 -7.80 -30.14
N ALA A 22 29.13 -9.04 -30.14
CA ALA A 22 28.36 -10.20 -29.68
C ALA A 22 28.24 -10.23 -28.14
N ASP A 23 29.32 -9.93 -27.42
CA ASP A 23 29.36 -10.01 -25.95
C ASP A 23 28.41 -9.01 -25.26
N ASN A 24 28.24 -7.81 -25.81
CA ASN A 24 27.35 -6.80 -25.22
C ASN A 24 25.87 -7.20 -25.38
N ASN A 25 25.49 -7.76 -26.53
CA ASN A 25 24.13 -8.24 -26.78
C ASN A 25 23.76 -9.42 -25.86
N LEU A 26 24.71 -10.32 -25.58
CA LEU A 26 24.48 -11.45 -24.67
C LEU A 26 24.22 -10.99 -23.23
N LYS A 27 24.98 -10.01 -22.72
CA LYS A 27 24.78 -9.46 -21.38
C LYS A 27 23.44 -8.73 -21.24
N GLU A 28 23.06 -7.95 -22.25
CA GLU A 28 21.77 -7.25 -22.26
C GLU A 28 20.61 -8.25 -22.27
N PHE A 29 20.72 -9.33 -23.06
CA PHE A 29 19.73 -10.40 -23.09
C PHE A 29 19.62 -11.16 -21.76
N GLU A 30 20.76 -11.51 -21.13
CA GLU A 30 20.77 -12.13 -19.79
C GLU A 30 20.14 -11.22 -18.74
N GLN A 31 20.41 -9.92 -18.82
CA GLN A 31 19.84 -8.93 -17.92
C GLN A 31 18.32 -8.80 -18.12
N ASP A 32 17.83 -8.75 -19.35
CA ASP A 32 16.40 -8.69 -19.66
C ASP A 32 15.65 -9.95 -19.18
N ILE A 33 16.27 -11.14 -19.27
CA ILE A 33 15.72 -12.38 -18.68
C ILE A 33 15.67 -12.26 -17.16
N SER A 34 16.77 -11.80 -16.53
CA SER A 34 16.84 -11.61 -15.08
C SER A 34 15.74 -10.65 -14.59
N ASP A 35 15.55 -9.53 -15.27
CA ASP A 35 14.53 -8.52 -14.96
C ASP A 35 13.11 -9.05 -15.15
N SER A 36 12.89 -9.86 -16.18
CA SER A 36 11.61 -10.54 -16.41
C SER A 36 11.28 -11.52 -15.27
N VAL A 37 12.29 -12.25 -14.77
CA VAL A 37 12.15 -13.14 -13.61
C VAL A 37 11.86 -12.34 -12.34
N ILE A 38 12.55 -11.22 -12.10
CA ILE A 38 12.28 -10.32 -10.97
C ILE A 38 10.83 -9.82 -11.02
N THR A 39 10.41 -9.27 -12.16
CA THR A 39 9.05 -8.77 -12.39
C THR A 39 8.00 -9.85 -12.10
N THR A 40 8.24 -11.06 -12.60
CA THR A 40 7.34 -12.21 -12.41
C THR A 40 7.24 -12.62 -10.93
N LYS A 41 8.37 -12.66 -10.20
CA LYS A 41 8.39 -12.96 -8.76
C LYS A 41 7.62 -11.94 -7.94
N ILE A 42 7.81 -10.64 -8.22
CA ILE A 42 7.10 -9.56 -7.52
C ILE A 42 5.59 -9.65 -7.82
N THR A 43 5.23 -9.81 -9.09
CA THR A 43 3.83 -9.96 -9.50
C THR A 43 3.17 -11.14 -8.82
N ALA A 44 3.86 -12.29 -8.73
CA ALA A 44 3.36 -13.46 -8.01
C ALA A 44 3.19 -13.20 -6.51
N LYS A 45 4.13 -12.49 -5.86
CA LYS A 45 4.00 -12.08 -4.45
C LYS A 45 2.79 -11.17 -4.23
N TYR A 46 2.55 -10.19 -5.13
CA TYR A 46 1.42 -9.28 -5.03
C TYR A 46 0.08 -10.01 -5.20
N THR A 47 -0.01 -10.92 -6.16
CA THR A 47 -1.21 -11.76 -6.36
C THR A 47 -1.56 -12.60 -5.13
N LYS A 48 -0.55 -13.05 -4.37
CA LYS A 48 -0.76 -13.82 -3.13
C LYS A 48 -1.10 -12.95 -1.92
N ASN A 49 -0.94 -11.63 -1.99
CA ASN A 49 -1.13 -10.74 -0.85
C ASN A 49 -2.55 -10.15 -0.82
N ARG A 50 -3.34 -10.51 0.21
CA ARG A 50 -4.73 -10.05 0.39
C ARG A 50 -4.88 -8.53 0.60
N ASN A 51 -3.82 -7.83 0.98
CA ASN A 51 -3.84 -6.39 1.16
C ASN A 51 -3.57 -5.60 -0.13
N LEU A 52 -3.04 -6.26 -1.16
CA LEU A 52 -2.74 -5.68 -2.45
C LEU A 52 -3.79 -6.09 -3.49
N ASN A 53 -3.99 -5.24 -4.49
CA ASN A 53 -4.78 -5.59 -5.66
C ASN A 53 -3.82 -5.66 -6.87
N PRO A 54 -3.49 -6.86 -7.38
CA PRO A 54 -2.52 -7.00 -8.47
C PRO A 54 -3.01 -6.35 -9.78
N PHE A 55 -4.32 -6.12 -9.94
CA PHE A 55 -4.87 -5.43 -11.10
C PHE A 55 -4.78 -3.90 -11.02
N LYS A 56 -4.25 -3.36 -9.92
CA LYS A 56 -4.11 -1.91 -9.70
C LYS A 56 -2.66 -1.46 -9.50
N ILE A 57 -1.73 -2.41 -9.43
CA ILE A 57 -0.29 -2.15 -9.27
C ILE A 57 0.44 -2.76 -10.45
N TYR A 58 1.08 -1.93 -11.26
CA TYR A 58 1.90 -2.36 -12.38
C TYR A 58 3.36 -2.45 -11.90
N VAL A 59 4.03 -3.52 -12.32
CA VAL A 59 5.43 -3.80 -11.99
C VAL A 59 6.22 -3.90 -13.28
N SER A 60 7.31 -3.16 -13.38
CA SER A 60 8.31 -3.32 -14.43
C SER A 60 9.70 -3.28 -13.81
N THR A 61 10.64 -4.02 -14.38
CA THR A 61 12.03 -4.04 -13.90
C THR A 61 12.96 -3.75 -15.09
N LYS A 62 13.96 -2.90 -14.88
CA LYS A 62 15.06 -2.69 -15.84
C LYS A 62 16.37 -2.53 -15.07
N ASP A 63 17.37 -3.31 -15.46
CA ASP A 63 18.70 -3.33 -14.85
C ASP A 63 18.68 -3.59 -13.33
N GLY A 64 17.69 -4.36 -12.84
CA GLY A 64 17.44 -4.59 -11.42
C GLY A 64 16.73 -3.46 -10.68
N VAL A 65 16.36 -2.37 -11.35
CA VAL A 65 15.54 -1.28 -10.80
C VAL A 65 14.07 -1.58 -11.07
N VAL A 66 13.28 -1.70 -10.00
CA VAL A 66 11.85 -1.99 -10.08
C VAL A 66 11.05 -0.70 -10.04
N CYS A 67 10.25 -0.42 -11.06
CA CYS A 67 9.28 0.67 -11.05
C CYS A 67 7.89 0.13 -10.68
N LEU A 68 7.30 0.67 -9.61
CA LEU A 68 5.94 0.39 -9.18
C LEU A 68 5.03 1.54 -9.57
N ARG A 69 3.95 1.24 -10.29
CA ARG A 69 3.01 2.25 -10.78
C ARG A 69 1.56 1.90 -10.46
N GLY A 70 0.69 2.90 -10.42
CA GLY A 70 -0.75 2.72 -10.26
C GLY A 70 -1.22 3.13 -8.88
N HIS A 71 -2.10 2.31 -8.26
CA HIS A 71 -2.81 2.72 -7.05
C HIS A 71 -2.93 1.62 -5.99
N VAL A 72 -2.70 2.02 -4.73
CA VAL A 72 -2.99 1.21 -3.54
C VAL A 72 -4.11 1.85 -2.70
N LYS A 73 -4.79 1.04 -1.88
CA LYS A 73 -5.97 1.46 -1.12
C LYS A 73 -5.67 2.29 0.14
N ASP A 74 -4.48 2.15 0.71
CA ASP A 74 -4.06 2.83 1.94
C ASP A 74 -2.54 2.74 2.14
N ARG A 75 -2.03 3.42 3.17
CA ARG A 75 -0.61 3.44 3.55
C ARG A 75 -0.07 2.05 3.90
N GLN A 76 -0.89 1.18 4.48
CA GLN A 76 -0.46 -0.17 4.84
C GLN A 76 -0.20 -1.00 3.58
N ALA A 77 -1.09 -0.91 2.58
CA ALA A 77 -0.89 -1.52 1.28
C ALA A 77 0.34 -0.94 0.55
N PHE A 78 0.58 0.37 0.63
CA PHE A 78 1.79 1.00 0.07
C PHE A 78 3.07 0.39 0.66
N VAL A 79 3.17 0.35 1.99
CA VAL A 79 4.34 -0.21 2.70
C VAL A 79 4.53 -1.68 2.37
N GLU A 80 3.45 -2.46 2.30
CA GLU A 80 3.53 -3.89 1.99
C GLU A 80 3.97 -4.15 0.54
N ALA A 81 3.52 -3.35 -0.43
CA ALA A 81 4.00 -3.41 -1.81
C ALA A 81 5.51 -3.16 -1.87
N LEU A 82 5.96 -2.04 -1.28
CA LEU A 82 7.38 -1.68 -1.23
C LEU A 82 8.23 -2.78 -0.58
N ARG A 83 7.79 -3.32 0.57
CA ARG A 83 8.48 -4.40 1.28
C ARG A 83 8.64 -5.64 0.42
N LEU A 84 7.58 -6.07 -0.27
CA LEU A 84 7.61 -7.27 -1.11
C LEU A 84 8.51 -7.08 -2.34
N ALA A 85 8.54 -5.87 -2.92
CA ALA A 85 9.45 -5.53 -4.00
C ALA A 85 10.92 -5.57 -3.53
N ILE A 86 11.28 -4.80 -2.50
CA ILE A 86 12.66 -4.70 -1.97
C ILE A 86 13.20 -6.08 -1.55
N THR A 87 12.36 -6.93 -0.94
CA THR A 87 12.78 -8.27 -0.49
C THR A 87 12.82 -9.33 -1.60
N THR A 88 12.64 -8.94 -2.86
CA THR A 88 12.78 -9.87 -3.99
C THR A 88 14.23 -9.97 -4.43
N THR A 89 14.76 -11.19 -4.46
CA THR A 89 16.13 -11.46 -4.92
C THR A 89 16.36 -10.91 -6.32
N GLY A 90 17.45 -10.14 -6.49
CA GLY A 90 17.83 -9.52 -7.76
C GLY A 90 17.44 -8.04 -7.86
N VAL A 91 16.57 -7.55 -6.96
CA VAL A 91 16.21 -6.13 -6.88
C VAL A 91 17.39 -5.34 -6.31
N LYS A 92 17.79 -4.29 -7.03
CA LYS A 92 18.80 -3.31 -6.61
C LYS A 92 18.14 -2.09 -5.99
N GLU A 93 17.05 -1.64 -6.59
CA GLU A 93 16.33 -0.43 -6.20
C GLU A 93 14.84 -0.57 -6.53
N VAL A 94 14.00 0.19 -5.81
CA VAL A 94 12.56 0.27 -6.07
C VAL A 94 12.15 1.74 -6.19
N ASP A 95 11.71 2.11 -7.38
CA ASP A 95 11.05 3.38 -7.68
C ASP A 95 9.54 3.27 -7.46
N THR A 96 8.99 4.23 -6.74
CA THR A 96 7.56 4.33 -6.41
C THR A 96 6.95 5.68 -6.74
N GLU A 97 7.61 6.53 -7.54
CA GLU A 97 7.13 7.88 -7.87
C GLU A 97 5.73 7.87 -8.49
N GLU A 98 5.41 6.83 -9.26
CA GLU A 98 4.12 6.63 -9.92
C GLU A 98 3.16 5.71 -9.15
N LEU A 99 3.49 5.30 -7.92
CA LEU A 99 2.61 4.51 -7.06
C LEU A 99 1.83 5.43 -6.11
N MET A 100 0.55 5.62 -6.39
CA MET A 100 -0.30 6.53 -5.64
C MET A 100 -1.14 5.80 -4.59
N ILE A 101 -1.34 6.41 -3.43
CA ILE A 101 -2.39 5.96 -2.50
C ILE A 101 -3.70 6.56 -3.00
N LYS A 102 -4.57 5.74 -3.61
CA LYS A 102 -5.90 6.20 -4.00
C LYS A 102 -6.76 6.32 -2.75
N GLU A 103 -6.93 7.55 -2.29
CA GLU A 103 -7.94 7.88 -1.31
C GLU A 103 -9.33 7.64 -1.94
N VAL A 104 -9.99 6.56 -1.52
CA VAL A 104 -11.38 6.27 -1.87
C VAL A 104 -12.26 7.34 -1.25
N ASN A 105 -12.64 8.40 -1.99
CA ASN A 105 -13.56 9.49 -1.60
C ASN A 105 -13.81 9.53 -0.08
N THR A 106 -12.73 9.81 0.66
CA THR A 106 -12.65 9.53 2.10
C THR A 106 -13.67 10.38 2.82
N GLY A 107 -13.90 11.61 2.38
CA GLY A 107 -14.96 12.48 2.89
C GLY A 107 -16.36 11.85 2.85
N LEU A 108 -16.79 11.29 1.71
CA LEU A 108 -18.12 10.65 1.61
C LEU A 108 -18.19 9.35 2.42
N THR A 109 -17.13 8.55 2.36
CA THR A 109 -17.04 7.29 3.10
C THR A 109 -17.04 7.54 4.60
N ASP A 110 -16.27 8.52 5.07
CA ASP A 110 -16.11 8.89 6.47
C ASP A 110 -17.33 9.62 7.00
N ALA A 111 -18.02 10.43 6.20
CA ALA A 111 -19.31 11.00 6.57
C ALA A 111 -20.34 9.88 6.82
N TYR A 112 -20.38 8.88 5.95
CA TYR A 112 -21.24 7.70 6.12
C TYR A 112 -20.84 6.85 7.34
N ILE A 113 -19.54 6.66 7.59
CA ILE A 113 -19.05 6.00 8.81
C ILE A 113 -19.47 6.81 10.04
N THR A 114 -19.30 8.14 10.03
CA THR A 114 -19.67 9.03 11.14
C THR A 114 -21.15 8.91 11.47
N ALA A 115 -22.04 8.97 10.47
CA ALA A 115 -23.47 8.77 10.67
C ALA A 115 -23.80 7.39 11.30
N LYS A 116 -23.11 6.32 10.87
CA LYS A 116 -23.26 4.99 11.49
C LYS A 116 -22.73 4.94 12.92
N VAL A 117 -21.64 5.65 13.20
CA VAL A 117 -21.04 5.75 14.54
C VAL A 117 -22.00 6.46 15.48
N GLU A 118 -22.56 7.60 15.08
CA GLU A 118 -23.58 8.32 15.87
C GLU A 118 -24.80 7.44 16.13
N ALA A 119 -25.30 6.73 15.11
CA ALA A 119 -26.37 5.76 15.29
C ALA A 119 -25.99 4.61 16.24
N ALA A 120 -24.72 4.17 16.25
CA ALA A 120 -24.23 3.15 17.17
C ALA A 120 -24.15 3.66 18.62
N VAL A 121 -23.80 4.94 18.83
CA VAL A 121 -23.84 5.60 20.15
C VAL A 121 -25.29 5.66 20.65
N LEU A 122 -26.24 6.06 19.80
CA LEU A 122 -27.66 6.06 20.13
C LEU A 122 -28.15 4.65 20.49
N LYS A 123 -27.74 3.63 19.74
CA LYS A 123 -28.04 2.23 20.08
C LYS A 123 -27.43 1.81 21.42
N ALA A 124 -26.20 2.24 21.74
CA ALA A 124 -25.59 1.96 23.04
C ALA A 124 -26.44 2.54 24.18
N LYS A 125 -26.93 3.78 24.00
CA LYS A 125 -27.85 4.40 24.96
C LYS A 125 -29.13 3.58 25.15
N VAL A 126 -29.78 3.22 24.05
CA VAL A 126 -31.10 2.57 24.09
C VAL A 126 -31.03 1.12 24.60
N PHE A 127 -29.96 0.39 24.28
CA PHE A 127 -29.90 -1.05 24.52
C PHE A 127 -28.87 -1.49 25.58
N ASP A 128 -27.87 -0.69 25.92
CA ASP A 128 -26.79 -1.10 26.82
C ASP A 128 -26.68 -0.24 28.10
N ASP A 129 -26.81 1.09 27.99
CA ASP A 129 -26.71 2.00 29.13
C ASP A 129 -27.47 3.32 28.93
N GLU A 130 -28.63 3.45 29.58
CA GLU A 130 -29.49 4.63 29.49
C GLU A 130 -28.85 5.93 30.00
N SER A 131 -27.78 5.82 30.81
CA SER A 131 -27.05 6.97 31.38
C SER A 131 -26.20 7.73 30.35
N ILE A 132 -26.05 7.19 29.14
CA ILE A 132 -25.44 7.89 28.00
C ILE A 132 -26.31 9.10 27.63
N PRO A 133 -25.78 10.34 27.59
CA PRO A 133 -26.56 11.51 27.22
C PRO A 133 -26.95 11.49 25.72
N LEU A 134 -28.08 12.10 25.38
CA LEU A 134 -28.53 12.23 23.98
C LEU A 134 -27.73 13.28 23.21
N VAL A 135 -27.20 14.27 23.92
CA VAL A 135 -26.45 15.40 23.39
C VAL A 135 -25.10 15.50 24.10
N GLY A 136 -24.11 16.09 23.45
CA GLY A 136 -22.77 16.29 24.05
C GLY A 136 -21.77 15.16 23.80
N ILE A 137 -22.15 14.13 23.04
CA ILE A 137 -21.19 13.18 22.44
C ILE A 137 -21.04 13.54 20.98
N ASN A 138 -19.81 13.80 20.56
CA ASN A 138 -19.45 14.11 19.19
C ASN A 138 -18.55 13.02 18.61
N ALA A 139 -18.81 12.65 17.35
CA ALA A 139 -18.00 11.72 16.60
C ALA A 139 -17.46 12.41 15.34
N THR A 140 -16.18 12.22 15.06
CA THR A 140 -15.59 12.62 13.77
C THR A 140 -14.82 11.45 13.21
N THR A 141 -14.86 11.28 11.89
CA THR A 141 -14.13 10.21 11.22
C THR A 141 -13.19 10.80 10.17
N THR A 142 -11.96 10.31 10.14
CA THR A 142 -10.99 10.63 9.09
C THR A 142 -10.22 9.37 8.74
N ASN A 143 -10.29 8.95 7.47
CA ASN A 143 -9.70 7.74 6.95
C ASN A 143 -10.08 6.47 7.74
N GLY A 144 -11.34 6.39 8.18
CA GLY A 144 -11.85 5.32 9.06
C GLY A 144 -11.31 5.34 10.50
N ILE A 145 -10.57 6.38 10.91
CA ILE A 145 -10.19 6.62 12.30
C ILE A 145 -11.29 7.47 12.93
N VAL A 146 -11.98 6.89 13.92
CA VAL A 146 -13.07 7.55 14.64
C VAL A 146 -12.51 8.21 15.88
N THR A 147 -12.75 9.51 16.05
CA THR A 147 -12.48 10.22 17.30
C THR A 147 -13.80 10.52 18.00
N LEU A 148 -13.94 10.04 19.23
CA LEU A 148 -15.10 10.28 20.09
C LEU A 148 -14.74 11.28 21.18
N SER A 149 -15.59 12.27 21.44
CA SER A 149 -15.41 13.25 22.52
C SER A 149 -16.73 13.57 23.18
N GLY A 150 -16.69 13.94 24.46
CA GLY A 150 -17.89 14.25 25.23
C GLY A 150 -17.74 13.91 26.71
N SER A 151 -18.74 14.29 27.50
CA SER A 151 -18.80 13.99 28.93
C SER A 151 -19.81 12.88 29.22
N LEU A 152 -19.45 11.96 30.11
CA LEU A 152 -20.27 10.84 30.53
C LEU A 152 -20.32 10.75 32.05
N LYS A 153 -21.44 10.26 32.59
CA LYS A 153 -21.60 10.07 34.05
C LYS A 153 -20.87 8.84 34.59
N LYS A 154 -20.64 7.83 33.75
CA LYS A 154 -20.19 6.48 34.16
C LYS A 154 -19.17 5.90 33.19
N GLU A 155 -18.15 5.23 33.73
CA GLU A 155 -17.16 4.46 32.96
C GLU A 155 -17.78 3.33 32.14
N LYS A 156 -18.84 2.70 32.67
CA LYS A 156 -19.60 1.65 31.96
C LYS A 156 -20.12 2.14 30.60
N ALA A 157 -20.53 3.40 30.52
CA ALA A 157 -21.03 4.02 29.30
C ALA A 157 -19.95 4.12 28.21
N ILE A 158 -18.69 4.43 28.58
CA ILE A 158 -17.56 4.45 27.64
C ILE A 158 -17.38 3.08 27.00
N SER A 159 -17.39 2.02 27.82
CA SER A 159 -17.22 0.65 27.34
C SER A 159 -18.36 0.21 26.40
N ALA A 160 -19.61 0.56 26.73
CA ALA A 160 -20.77 0.27 25.88
C ALA A 160 -20.67 0.97 24.52
N ILE A 161 -20.29 2.26 24.52
CA ILE A 161 -20.09 3.05 23.30
C ILE A 161 -18.99 2.43 22.45
N ILE A 162 -17.79 2.20 23.02
CA ILE A 162 -16.65 1.64 22.28
C ILE A 162 -17.02 0.30 21.65
N LYS A 163 -17.70 -0.58 22.41
CA LYS A 163 -18.17 -1.89 21.91
C LYS A 163 -19.06 -1.76 20.68
N ARG A 164 -20.04 -0.85 20.68
CA ARG A 164 -20.96 -0.65 19.55
C ARG A 164 -20.25 0.01 18.36
N VAL A 165 -19.38 0.99 18.62
CA VAL A 165 -18.62 1.71 17.58
C VAL A 165 -17.60 0.80 16.90
N SER A 166 -16.91 -0.07 17.64
CA SER A 166 -15.95 -1.03 17.04
C SER A 166 -16.60 -2.05 16.10
N ALA A 167 -17.91 -2.28 16.23
CA ALA A 167 -18.66 -3.17 15.35
C ALA A 167 -19.11 -2.48 14.03
N VAL A 168 -18.94 -1.16 13.90
CA VAL A 168 -19.32 -0.44 12.68
C VAL A 168 -18.33 -0.74 11.56
N ARG A 169 -18.84 -1.26 10.43
CA ARG A 169 -18.03 -1.51 9.23
C ARG A 169 -17.37 -0.21 8.74
N GLY A 170 -16.06 -0.25 8.56
CA GLY A 170 -15.25 0.87 8.09
C GLY A 170 -14.46 1.56 9.20
N VAL A 171 -14.79 1.32 10.47
CA VAL A 171 -13.99 1.77 11.61
C VAL A 171 -12.72 0.95 11.68
N LYS A 172 -11.57 1.61 11.47
CA LYS A 172 -10.24 0.99 11.52
C LYS A 172 -9.58 1.16 12.88
N LYS A 173 -9.81 2.31 13.53
CA LYS A 173 -9.25 2.67 14.84
C LYS A 173 -10.20 3.62 15.55
N ILE A 174 -10.24 3.53 16.87
CA ILE A 174 -11.00 4.44 17.73
C ILE A 174 -10.02 5.20 18.61
N ILE A 175 -10.17 6.52 18.65
CA ILE A 175 -9.50 7.43 19.59
C ILE A 175 -10.58 7.95 20.51
N SER A 176 -10.60 7.48 21.76
CA SER A 176 -11.54 7.97 22.77
C SER A 176 -10.93 9.17 23.50
N ARG A 177 -11.64 10.30 23.46
CA ARG A 177 -11.45 11.49 24.30
C ARG A 177 -12.69 11.74 25.17
N LEU A 178 -13.46 10.68 25.44
CA LEU A 178 -14.60 10.73 26.35
C LEU A 178 -14.09 10.91 27.78
N GLN A 179 -14.73 11.78 28.53
CA GLN A 179 -14.36 12.11 29.91
C GLN A 179 -15.48 11.75 30.85
N ILE A 180 -15.14 11.34 32.07
CA ILE A 180 -16.13 11.17 33.13
C ILE A 180 -16.34 12.49 33.86
N ASN A 181 -17.57 12.99 33.81
CA ASN A 181 -18.01 14.11 34.63
C ASN A 181 -19.25 13.64 35.39
N LYS A 182 -19.15 13.65 36.73
CA LYS A 182 -20.24 13.20 37.61
C LYS A 182 -21.40 14.21 37.69
N ASP A 183 -21.16 15.44 37.25
CA ASP A 183 -22.10 16.57 37.35
C ASP A 183 -22.76 16.93 35.99
N ALA A 184 -22.32 16.30 34.89
CA ALA A 184 -22.87 16.50 33.54
C ALA A 184 -24.22 15.83 33.33
#